data_AF-A0A1P8M1K1-F1
#
_entry.id   AF-A0A1P8M1K1-F1
#
_cell.length_a   1.000
_cell.length_b   1.000
_cell.length_c   1.000
_cell.angle_alpha   90.00
_cell.angle_beta   90.00
_cell.angle_gamma   90.00
#
_symmetry.space_group_name_H-M   'P 1'
#
loop_
_entity.id
_entity.type
_entity.pdbx_description
1 polymer ?
#
loop_
_entity_poly.entity_id
_entity_poly.type
_entity_poly.pdbx_seq_one_letter_code
_entity_poly.pdbx_strand_id
1 'polypeptide(L)' 'MQEEGLRHQIMGVITHVLNDEATDSEVRMALLRHLGENPGRPEQALLAHLRDFRRPGSGPGSGRGSSRAGSA' A
#
# COMPACT_ATOMS: atom_id res chain seq x y z
N MET A 1 5.72 -23.59 14.14
CA MET A 1 4.30 -23.96 13.91
C MET A 1 3.35 -22.76 13.98
N GLN A 2 3.56 -21.72 14.80
CA GLN A 2 2.65 -20.56 14.85
C GLN A 2 2.85 -19.56 13.69
N GLU A 3 4.08 -19.43 13.17
CA GLU A 3 4.41 -18.48 12.08
C GLU A 3 3.70 -18.82 10.76
N GLU A 4 3.60 -20.10 10.40
CA GLU A 4 2.81 -20.52 9.23
C GLU A 4 1.36 -20.05 9.34
N GLY A 5 0.72 -20.20 10.50
CA GLY A 5 -0.68 -19.83 10.69
C GLY A 5 -0.94 -18.34 10.50
N LEU A 6 -0.07 -17.51 11.06
CA LEU A 6 -0.14 -16.04 10.91
C LEU A 6 0.08 -15.61 9.46
N ARG A 7 1.06 -16.22 8.78
CA ARG A 7 1.31 -15.95 7.36
C ARG A 7 0.08 -16.25 6.50
N HIS A 8 -0.59 -17.38 6.73
CA HIS A 8 -1.82 -17.74 6.01
C HIS A 8 -2.94 -16.71 6.26
N GLN A 9 -3.11 -16.26 7.50
CA GLN A 9 -4.11 -15.24 7.84
C GLN A 9 -3.81 -13.91 7.13
N ILE A 10 -2.55 -13.48 7.13
CA ILE A 10 -2.11 -12.26 6.46
C ILE A 10 -2.35 -12.35 4.95
N MET A 11 -2.02 -13.48 4.33
CA MET A 11 -2.33 -13.72 2.92
C MET A 11 -3.84 -13.71 2.65
N GLY A 12 -4.65 -14.23 3.58
CA GLY A 12 -6.11 -14.15 3.51
C GLY A 12 -6.63 -12.71 3.49
N VAL A 13 -6.13 -11.87 4.40
CA VAL A 13 -6.46 -10.43 4.44
C VAL A 13 -6.06 -9.72 3.16
N ILE A 14 -4.83 -9.94 2.69
CA ILE A 14 -4.33 -9.34 1.44
C ILE A 14 -5.23 -9.75 0.27
N THR A 15 -5.57 -11.03 0.16
CA THR A 15 -6.44 -11.54 -0.91
C THR A 15 -7.83 -10.93 -0.83
N HIS A 16 -8.38 -10.78 0.37
CA HIS A 16 -9.68 -10.14 0.57
C HIS A 16 -9.67 -8.68 0.10
N VAL A 17 -8.67 -7.90 0.51
CA VAL A 17 -8.54 -6.48 0.11
C VAL A 17 -8.36 -6.33 -1.41
N LEU A 18 -7.60 -7.23 -2.04
CA LEU A 18 -7.37 -7.18 -3.49
C LEU A 18 -8.61 -7.57 -4.32
N ASN A 19 -9.47 -8.45 -3.79
CA ASN A 19 -10.64 -8.97 -4.50
C ASN A 19 -11.95 -8.27 -4.13
N ASP A 20 -11.98 -7.50 -3.04
CA ASP A 20 -13.16 -6.75 -2.64
C ASP A 20 -13.38 -5.55 -3.57
N GLU A 21 -14.49 -5.55 -4.29
CA GLU A 21 -14.89 -4.48 -5.20
C GLU A 21 -15.15 -3.16 -4.47
N ALA A 22 -15.55 -3.21 -3.19
CA ALA A 22 -15.78 -2.03 -2.36
C ALA A 22 -14.48 -1.34 -1.93
N THR A 23 -13.33 -2.02 -2.03
CA THR A 23 -12.03 -1.41 -1.75
C THR A 23 -11.68 -0.38 -2.83
N ASP A 24 -11.13 0.76 -2.43
CA ASP A 24 -10.66 1.77 -3.38
C ASP A 24 -9.55 1.21 -4.29
N SER A 25 -9.65 1.49 -5.59
CA SER A 25 -8.64 1.13 -6.58
C SER A 25 -7.23 1.64 -6.24
N GLU A 26 -7.11 2.84 -5.65
CA GLU A 26 -5.80 3.39 -5.26
C GLU A 26 -5.18 2.58 -4.11
N VAL A 27 -6.00 2.11 -3.17
CA VAL A 27 -5.59 1.25 -2.07
C VAL A 27 -5.10 -0.09 -2.60
N ARG A 28 -5.85 -0.71 -3.52
CA ARG A 28 -5.43 -1.97 -4.17
C ARG A 28 -4.11 -1.81 -4.92
N MET A 29 -3.96 -0.73 -5.70
CA MET A 29 -2.73 -0.45 -6.45
C MET A 29 -1.53 -0.20 -5.53
N ALA A 30 -1.72 0.54 -4.44
CA ALA A 30 -0.67 0.77 -3.45
C ALA A 30 -0.24 -0.55 -2.77
N LEU A 31 -1.19 -1.41 -2.40
CA LEU A 31 -0.90 -2.71 -1.80
C LEU A 31 -0.14 -3.63 -2.78
N LEU A 32 -0.56 -3.68 -4.05
CA LEU A 32 0.15 -4.43 -5.10
C LEU A 32 1.58 -3.95 -5.30
N ARG A 33 1.81 -2.63 -5.27
CA ARG A 33 3.16 -2.05 -5.34
C ARG A 33 4.03 -2.55 -4.17
N HIS A 34 3.52 -2.49 -2.95
CA HIS A 34 4.28 -2.95 -1.78
C HIS A 34 4.56 -4.46 -1.79
N LEU A 35 3.66 -5.27 -2.36
CA LEU A 35 3.91 -6.70 -2.58
C LEU A 35 5.04 -6.93 -3.58
N GLY A 36 5.10 -6.13 -4.66
CA GLY A 36 6.20 -6.16 -5.62
C GLY A 36 7.54 -5.74 -5.00
N GLU A 37 7.52 -4.77 -4.08
CA GLU A 37 8.71 -4.31 -3.35
C GLU A 37 9.20 -5.30 -2.27
N ASN A 38 8.35 -6.25 -1.83
CA ASN A 38 8.63 -7.20 -0.75
C ASN A 38 8.36 -8.66 -1.17
N PRO A 39 9.11 -9.21 -2.14
CA PRO A 39 8.88 -10.56 -2.65
C PRO A 39 9.06 -11.63 -1.55
N GLY A 40 8.07 -12.51 -1.43
CA GLY A 40 8.08 -13.60 -0.45
C GLY A 40 7.86 -13.16 1.01
N ARG A 41 7.59 -11.87 1.25
CA ARG A 41 7.41 -11.27 2.58
C ARG A 41 6.11 -10.45 2.68
N PRO A 42 4.95 -11.10 2.59
CA PRO A 42 3.65 -10.43 2.59
C PRO A 42 3.38 -9.62 3.86
N GLU A 43 3.96 -10.01 5.00
CA GLU A 43 3.85 -9.31 6.27
C GLU A 43 4.53 -7.93 6.21
N GLN A 44 5.70 -7.86 5.57
CA GLN A 44 6.43 -6.61 5.37
C GLN A 44 5.71 -5.69 4.38
N ALA A 45 5.14 -6.25 3.31
CA ALA A 45 4.32 -5.51 2.35
C ALA A 45 3.10 -4.87 3.03
N LEU A 46 2.36 -5.65 3.82
CA LEU A 46 1.17 -5.16 4.52
C LEU A 46 1.53 -4.08 5.56
N LEU A 47 2.61 -4.27 6.31
CA LEU A 47 3.10 -3.25 7.25
C LEU A 47 3.52 -1.96 6.55
N ALA A 48 4.22 -2.05 5.41
CA ALA A 48 4.57 -0.88 4.61
C ALA A 48 3.32 -0.12 4.14
N HIS A 49 2.34 -0.86 3.58
CA HIS A 49 1.06 -0.31 3.15
C HIS A 49 0.32 0.42 4.28
N LEU A 50 0.21 -0.19 5.46
CA LEU A 50 -0.48 0.41 6.62
C LEU A 50 0.25 1.65 7.16
N ARG A 51 1.59 1.69 7.09
CA ARG A 51 2.38 2.85 7.51
C ARG A 51 2.15 4.05 6.59
N ASP A 52 2.09 3.80 5.28
CA ASP A 52 1.81 4.83 4.28
C ASP A 52 0.37 5.32 4.38
N PHE A 53 -0.58 4.40 4.63
CA PHE A 53 -1.99 4.74 4.81
C PHE A 53 -2.24 5.61 6.06
N ARG A 54 -1.47 5.38 7.15
CA ARG A 54 -1.54 6.18 8.37
C ARG A 54 -0.92 7.57 8.24
N ARG A 55 -0.25 7.89 7.13
CA ARG A 55 0.36 9.20 6.90
C ARG A 55 -0.61 10.05 6.07
N PRO A 56 -1.44 10.91 6.68
CA PRO A 56 -2.38 11.72 5.93
C PRO A 56 -1.54 12.72 5.12
N GLY A 57 -1.57 12.60 3.79
CA GLY A 57 -0.83 13.48 2.87
C GLY A 57 0.19 12.79 1.94
N SER A 58 0.31 11.47 1.98
CA SER A 58 1.20 10.70 1.06
C SER A 58 0.41 9.79 0.11
N GLY A 59 -0.65 10.32 -0.53
CA GLY A 59 -1.22 9.66 -1.71
C GLY A 59 -0.25 9.74 -2.90
N PRO A 60 -0.28 8.81 -3.86
CA PRO A 60 0.46 8.91 -5.13
C PRO A 60 -0.16 9.99 -6.02
N GLY A 61 -0.02 11.24 -5.61
CA GLY A 61 -0.60 12.41 -6.28
C GLY A 61 0.06 13.75 -5.93
N SER A 62 1.02 13.79 -4.99
CA SER A 62 1.80 14.99 -4.69
C SER A 62 2.93 15.19 -5.70
N GLY A 63 2.55 15.43 -6.95
CA GLY A 63 3.46 15.59 -8.07
C GLY A 63 2.88 16.49 -9.16
N ARG A 64 2.35 17.68 -8.80
CA ARG A 64 2.16 18.72 -9.82
C ARG A 64 2.17 20.15 -9.25
N GLY A 65 3.36 20.76 -9.30
CA GLY A 65 3.51 22.17 -9.64
C GLY A 65 3.60 23.17 -8.49
N SER A 66 4.67 23.14 -7.70
CA SER A 66 5.18 24.35 -7.05
C SER A 66 6.60 24.63 -7.54
N SER A 67 6.70 25.49 -8.55
CA SER A 67 7.89 26.17 -9.11
C SER A 67 7.38 26.92 -10.36
N ARG A 68 7.37 28.25 -10.46
CA ARG A 68 8.41 29.22 -10.16
C ARG A 68 7.81 30.60 -9.86
N ALA A 69 8.39 31.26 -8.86
CA ALA A 69 8.44 32.71 -8.78
C ALA A 69 9.20 33.30 -9.98
N GLY A 70 8.79 34.48 -10.47
CA GLY A 70 9.53 35.21 -11.49
C GLY A 70 8.77 36.37 -12.10
N SER A 71 8.87 37.53 -11.43
CA SER A 71 8.98 38.90 -11.94
C SER A 71 8.27 39.35 -13.23
N ALA A 72 7.42 40.36 -13.11
CA ALA A 72 7.47 41.61 -13.89
C ALA A 72 6.72 42.72 -13.14
#